data_AF-A0A0D2N1E5-F1
#
_entry.id   AF-A0A0D2N1E5-F1
#
_cell.length_a   1.000
_cell.length_b   1.000
_cell.length_c   1.000
_cell.angle_alpha   90.00
_cell.angle_beta   90.00
_cell.angle_gamma   90.00
#
_symmetry.space_group_name_H-M   'P 1'
#
loop_
_entity.id
_entity.type
_entity.pdbx_description
1 polymer ?
#
loop_
_entity_poly.entity_id
_entity_poly.type
_entity_poly.pdbx_seq_one_letter_code
_entity_poly.pdbx_strand_id
1 'polypeptide(L)'
;KLKSKQNRKAARAKQREETRADPYVVRTSTFLNHITPAVPARTRFDLEAIPVASTGFVALPDTDGGDTCGADELVQIHGCTYIPWDGLSNIPITDSEGRIIAVLVARPQQGDWDSVHRHAFNTLKSTRRRCRFPKNSKRHRRGNF
;
A
#
# COMPACT_ATOMS: atom_id res chain seq x y z
N LYS A 1 10.14 -18.41 32.64
CA LYS A 1 10.13 -17.92 31.24
C LYS A 1 8.81 -17.25 30.80
N LEU A 2 7.63 -17.61 31.34
CA LEU A 2 6.31 -17.02 30.99
C LEU A 2 6.15 -15.53 31.39
N LYS A 3 6.56 -15.15 32.60
CA LYS A 3 6.43 -13.76 33.12
C LYS A 3 7.16 -12.71 32.25
N SER A 4 8.31 -13.05 31.67
CA SER A 4 9.06 -12.15 30.76
C SER A 4 8.32 -11.87 29.43
N LYS A 5 7.53 -12.82 28.93
CA LYS A 5 6.73 -12.65 27.72
C LYS A 5 5.53 -11.73 28.00
N GLN A 6 4.87 -11.92 29.15
CA GLN A 6 3.77 -11.06 29.59
C GLN A 6 4.22 -9.62 29.83
N ASN A 7 5.36 -9.42 30.51
CA ASN A 7 5.89 -8.07 30.78
C ASN A 7 6.28 -7.33 29.49
N ARG A 8 6.86 -8.02 28.49
CA ARG A 8 7.11 -7.43 27.16
C ARG A 8 5.84 -7.08 26.41
N LYS A 9 4.78 -7.89 26.54
CA LYS A 9 3.49 -7.62 25.90
C LYS A 9 2.82 -6.39 26.53
N ALA A 10 2.85 -6.28 27.86
CA ALA A 10 2.36 -5.14 28.60
C ALA A 10 3.15 -3.85 28.27
N ALA A 11 4.48 -3.93 28.21
CA ALA A 11 5.32 -2.80 27.82
C ALA A 11 5.03 -2.31 26.40
N ARG A 12 4.79 -3.22 25.44
CA ARG A 12 4.39 -2.85 24.07
C ARG A 12 2.98 -2.28 23.98
N ALA A 13 2.05 -2.75 24.82
CA ALA A 13 0.70 -2.19 24.90
C ALA A 13 0.75 -0.76 25.44
N LYS A 14 1.49 -0.55 26.53
CA LYS A 14 1.74 0.79 27.11
C LYS A 14 2.43 1.71 26.12
N GLN A 15 3.45 1.22 25.41
CA GLN A 15 4.11 1.98 24.36
C GLN A 15 3.16 2.30 23.20
N ARG A 16 2.27 1.40 22.76
CA ARG A 16 1.25 1.71 21.74
C ARG A 16 0.25 2.77 22.20
N GLU A 17 -0.11 2.75 23.48
CA GLU A 17 -1.01 3.72 24.09
C GLU A 17 -0.33 5.08 24.27
N GLU A 18 0.96 5.09 24.62
CA GLU A 18 1.82 6.29 24.70
C GLU A 18 2.19 6.84 23.30
N THR A 19 2.31 5.98 22.29
CA THR A 19 2.51 6.35 20.87
C THR A 19 1.17 6.54 20.16
N ARG A 20 0.06 6.68 20.89
CA ARG A 20 -1.20 7.15 20.33
C ARG A 20 -0.98 8.61 19.95
N ALA A 21 -0.47 8.79 18.73
CA ALA A 21 0.08 10.03 18.24
C ALA A 21 -0.90 11.17 18.47
N ASP A 22 -0.38 12.31 18.94
CA ASP A 22 -1.10 13.58 18.89
C ASP A 22 -1.78 13.73 17.54
N PRO A 23 -3.02 14.25 17.49
CA PRO A 23 -3.71 14.42 16.22
C PRO A 23 -2.86 15.32 15.33
N TYR A 24 -2.30 14.74 14.27
CA TYR A 24 -1.51 15.47 13.29
C TYR A 24 -2.41 16.51 12.64
N VAL A 25 -2.18 17.79 12.98
CA VAL A 25 -2.93 18.90 12.39
C VAL A 25 -2.35 19.18 11.02
N VAL A 26 -3.10 18.81 9.98
CA VAL A 26 -2.75 19.08 8.59
C VAL A 26 -2.77 20.60 8.37
N ARG A 27 -1.79 21.11 7.60
CA ARG A 27 -1.78 22.52 7.18
C ARG A 27 -3.05 22.86 6.38
N THR A 28 -3.63 24.03 6.63
CA THR A 28 -4.87 24.47 5.98
C THR A 28 -4.79 24.43 4.45
N SER A 29 -3.67 24.87 3.87
CA SER A 29 -3.47 24.84 2.41
C SER A 29 -3.45 23.41 1.86
N THR A 30 -2.76 22.49 2.52
CA THR A 30 -2.73 21.06 2.15
C THR A 30 -4.13 20.45 2.22
N PHE A 31 -4.90 20.79 3.26
CA PHE A 31 -6.27 20.31 3.43
C PHE A 31 -7.20 20.82 2.31
N LEU A 32 -7.13 22.11 2.00
CA LEU A 32 -7.96 22.71 0.94
C LEU A 32 -7.60 22.19 -0.45
N ASN A 33 -6.31 21.99 -0.73
CA ASN A 33 -5.86 21.60 -2.07
C ASN A 33 -6.01 20.10 -2.36
N HIS A 34 -5.85 19.24 -1.35
CA HIS A 34 -5.73 17.79 -1.56
C HIS A 34 -6.81 16.96 -0.90
N ILE A 35 -7.43 17.43 0.19
CA ILE A 35 -8.41 16.67 0.97
C ILE A 35 -9.83 17.11 0.62
N THR A 36 -10.09 18.41 0.60
CA THR A 36 -11.42 18.98 0.31
C THR A 36 -11.98 18.57 -1.06
N PRO A 37 -11.21 18.59 -2.17
CA PRO A 37 -11.73 18.18 -3.48
C PRO A 37 -11.81 16.67 -3.68
N ALA A 38 -11.30 15.87 -2.74
CA ALA A 38 -11.20 14.43 -2.89
C ALA A 38 -12.57 13.76 -2.65
N VAL A 39 -13.08 13.05 -3.67
CA VAL A 39 -14.34 12.31 -3.56
C VAL A 39 -14.03 10.85 -3.23
N PRO A 40 -14.53 10.31 -2.11
CA PRO A 40 -14.23 8.94 -1.72
C PRO A 40 -14.91 7.91 -2.63
N ALA A 41 -14.16 6.91 -3.07
CA ALA A 41 -14.67 5.69 -3.67
C ALA A 41 -15.05 4.70 -2.56
N ARG A 42 -16.34 4.57 -2.27
CA ARG A 42 -16.85 3.67 -1.22
C ARG A 42 -16.88 2.23 -1.71
N THR A 43 -16.36 1.33 -0.91
CA THR A 43 -16.35 -0.11 -1.17
C THR A 43 -17.30 -0.83 -0.20
N ARG A 44 -17.67 -2.07 -0.54
CA ARG A 44 -18.43 -2.96 0.35
C ARG A 44 -17.53 -3.71 1.33
N PHE A 45 -16.25 -3.37 1.37
CA PHE A 45 -15.29 -4.03 2.24
C PHE A 45 -15.63 -3.71 3.70
N ASP A 46 -15.57 -4.73 4.54
CA ASP A 46 -15.65 -4.59 6.00
C ASP A 46 -14.28 -4.89 6.57
N LEU A 47 -13.61 -3.84 7.08
CA LEU A 47 -12.27 -3.95 7.64
C LEU A 47 -12.19 -4.86 8.88
N GLU A 48 -13.26 -4.95 9.66
CA GLU A 48 -13.26 -5.74 10.90
C GLU A 48 -13.36 -7.25 10.62
N ALA A 49 -13.98 -7.62 9.51
CA ALA A 49 -14.17 -9.01 9.11
C ALA A 49 -12.98 -9.61 8.33
N ILE A 50 -11.98 -8.81 7.95
CA ILE A 50 -10.88 -9.29 7.10
C ILE A 50 -9.98 -10.23 7.91
N PRO A 51 -9.70 -11.45 7.40
CA PRO A 51 -8.68 -12.29 7.99
C PRO A 51 -7.30 -11.64 7.85
N VAL A 52 -6.74 -11.19 8.97
CA VAL A 52 -5.37 -10.66 9.03
C VAL A 52 -4.40 -11.75 9.46
N ALA A 53 -3.27 -11.86 8.77
CA ALA A 53 -2.22 -12.78 9.19
C ALA A 53 -1.61 -12.32 10.52
N SER A 54 -1.42 -13.25 11.45
CA SER A 54 -0.89 -12.99 12.80
C SER A 54 0.53 -12.41 12.82
N THR A 55 1.25 -12.48 11.69
CA THR A 55 2.65 -12.06 11.54
C THR A 55 2.85 -10.78 10.71
N GLY A 56 1.77 -10.07 10.36
CA GLY A 56 1.79 -8.81 9.62
C GLY A 56 1.04 -8.87 8.29
N PHE A 57 1.10 -7.81 7.49
CA PHE A 57 0.51 -7.75 6.15
C PHE A 57 1.28 -8.67 5.19
N VAL A 58 0.97 -9.96 5.20
CA VAL A 58 1.57 -10.95 4.32
C VAL A 58 0.45 -11.65 3.57
N ALA A 59 0.33 -11.36 2.28
CA ALA A 59 -0.49 -12.17 1.39
C ALA A 59 0.05 -13.61 1.34
N LEU A 60 -0.83 -14.58 1.13
CA LEU A 60 -0.42 -15.96 0.88
C LEU A 60 0.49 -15.99 -0.35
N PRO A 61 1.56 -16.79 -0.35
CA PRO A 61 2.42 -16.92 -1.52
C PRO A 61 1.59 -17.48 -2.68
N ASP A 62 1.58 -16.73 -3.77
CA ASP A 62 0.97 -17.17 -5.01
C ASP A 62 1.79 -18.35 -5.56
N THR A 63 1.12 -19.46 -5.85
CA THR A 63 1.77 -20.68 -6.37
C THR A 63 1.92 -20.67 -7.88
N ASP A 64 1.14 -19.81 -8.56
CA ASP A 64 1.06 -19.77 -10.01
C ASP A 64 1.71 -18.47 -10.52
N GLY A 65 2.75 -18.61 -11.33
CA GLY A 65 3.42 -17.46 -11.96
C GLY A 65 2.48 -16.79 -12.95
N GLY A 66 2.27 -15.48 -12.77
CA GLY A 66 1.17 -14.74 -13.37
C GLY A 66 1.08 -14.75 -14.91
N ASP A 67 -0.10 -15.11 -15.39
CA ASP A 67 -0.60 -14.76 -16.71
C ASP A 67 -0.88 -13.25 -16.78
N THR A 68 -0.67 -12.65 -17.94
CA THR A 68 -1.11 -11.28 -18.22
C THR A 68 -2.63 -11.25 -18.31
N CYS A 69 -3.30 -10.86 -17.22
CA CYS A 69 -4.75 -10.64 -17.20
C CYS A 69 -5.10 -9.19 -17.57
N GLY A 70 -6.18 -9.02 -18.34
CA GLY A 70 -6.72 -7.70 -18.65
C GLY A 70 -7.52 -7.11 -17.48
N ALA A 71 -7.70 -5.79 -17.46
CA ALA A 71 -8.56 -5.15 -16.45
C ALA A 71 -10.01 -5.69 -16.53
N ASP A 72 -10.53 -5.89 -17.73
CA ASP A 72 -11.88 -6.44 -17.95
C ASP A 72 -12.01 -7.86 -17.40
N GLU A 73 -10.96 -8.67 -17.56
CA GLU A 73 -10.91 -10.04 -17.04
C GLU A 73 -10.93 -10.05 -15.51
N LEU A 74 -10.17 -9.16 -14.87
CA LEU A 74 -10.18 -8.99 -13.42
C LEU A 74 -11.57 -8.59 -12.89
N VAL A 75 -12.30 -7.74 -13.62
CA VAL A 75 -13.64 -7.33 -13.24
C VAL A 75 -14.65 -8.46 -13.44
N GLN A 76 -14.63 -9.11 -14.60
CA GLN A 76 -15.62 -10.12 -14.98
C GLN A 76 -15.42 -11.46 -14.28
N ILE A 77 -14.18 -11.95 -14.23
CA ILE A 77 -13.86 -13.29 -13.71
C ILE A 77 -13.60 -13.23 -12.20
N HIS A 78 -12.82 -12.25 -11.76
CA HIS A 78 -12.38 -12.17 -10.37
C HIS A 78 -13.25 -11.24 -9.51
N GLY A 79 -14.30 -10.64 -10.08
CA GLY A 79 -15.21 -9.75 -9.35
C GLY A 79 -14.53 -8.49 -8.81
N CYS A 80 -13.40 -8.09 -9.39
CA CYS A 80 -12.71 -6.87 -8.97
C CYS A 80 -13.56 -5.64 -9.31
N THR A 81 -13.46 -4.61 -8.47
CA THR A 81 -14.06 -3.31 -8.77
C THR A 81 -13.05 -2.44 -9.50
N TYR A 82 -13.37 -2.03 -10.72
CA TYR A 82 -12.56 -1.08 -11.46
C TYR A 82 -12.89 0.35 -11.05
N ILE A 83 -11.85 1.09 -10.64
CA ILE A 83 -11.96 2.52 -10.34
C ILE A 83 -11.18 3.26 -11.43
N PRO A 84 -11.86 3.92 -12.38
CA PRO A 84 -11.17 4.73 -13.38
C PRO A 84 -10.47 5.89 -12.67
N TRP A 85 -9.18 6.04 -12.93
CA TRP A 85 -8.37 7.08 -12.30
C TRP A 85 -7.43 7.73 -13.30
N ASP A 86 -7.46 9.05 -13.34
CA ASP A 86 -6.69 9.90 -14.26
C ASP A 86 -5.27 10.22 -13.76
N GLY A 87 -4.95 9.86 -12.51
CA GLY A 87 -3.67 10.21 -11.88
C GLY A 87 -3.56 11.68 -11.44
N LEU A 88 -4.63 12.47 -11.57
CA LEU A 88 -4.64 13.91 -11.27
C LEU A 88 -5.46 14.24 -10.01
N SER A 89 -6.49 13.45 -9.75
CA SER A 89 -7.37 13.66 -8.60
C SER A 89 -7.02 12.70 -7.47
N ASN A 90 -7.09 13.16 -6.21
CA ASN A 90 -6.96 12.26 -5.07
C ASN A 90 -8.28 11.50 -4.88
N ILE A 91 -8.22 10.17 -4.80
CA ILE A 91 -9.41 9.33 -4.57
C ILE A 91 -9.15 8.45 -3.33
N PRO A 92 -9.70 8.81 -2.16
CA PRO A 92 -9.67 7.93 -1.01
C PRO A 92 -10.61 6.75 -1.24
N ILE A 93 -10.11 5.54 -1.05
CA ILE A 93 -10.89 4.31 -1.08
C ILE A 93 -11.31 3.99 0.34
N THR A 94 -12.62 3.94 0.56
CA THR A 94 -13.20 3.78 1.90
C THR A 94 -13.95 2.47 2.04
N ASP A 95 -14.03 1.97 3.26
CA ASP A 95 -14.85 0.83 3.63
C ASP A 95 -16.33 1.23 3.72
N SER A 96 -17.18 0.27 4.12
CA SER A 96 -18.61 0.55 4.27
C SER A 96 -18.93 1.59 5.36
N GLU A 97 -18.05 1.84 6.33
CA GLU A 97 -18.23 2.81 7.42
C GLU A 97 -17.55 4.16 7.15
N GLY A 98 -16.88 4.31 6.00
CA GLY A 98 -16.16 5.54 5.64
C GLY A 98 -14.71 5.59 6.14
N ARG A 99 -14.19 4.50 6.70
CA ARG A 99 -12.78 4.36 7.09
C ARG A 99 -11.90 4.22 5.84
N ILE A 100 -10.80 4.96 5.80
CA ILE A 100 -9.89 4.95 4.64
C ILE A 100 -9.08 3.64 4.65
N ILE A 101 -9.21 2.85 3.58
CA ILE A 101 -8.47 1.61 3.35
C ILE A 101 -7.20 1.90 2.53
N ALA A 102 -7.35 2.72 1.49
CA ALA A 102 -6.27 3.09 0.57
C ALA A 102 -6.54 4.48 0.00
N VAL A 103 -5.52 5.09 -0.62
CA VAL A 103 -5.66 6.38 -1.30
C VAL A 103 -4.96 6.33 -2.64
N LEU A 104 -5.68 6.66 -3.70
CA LEU A 104 -5.09 6.98 -5.00
C LEU A 104 -4.60 8.42 -4.94
N VAL A 105 -3.29 8.60 -4.86
CA VAL A 105 -2.67 9.91 -4.67
C VAL A 105 -2.27 10.49 -6.01
N ALA A 106 -2.81 11.66 -6.33
CA ALA A 106 -2.52 12.40 -7.53
C ALA A 106 -1.02 12.66 -7.70
N ARG A 107 -0.58 12.74 -8.96
CA ARG A 107 0.77 13.18 -9.27
C ARG A 107 1.00 14.62 -8.76
N PRO A 108 2.23 14.98 -8.39
CA PRO A 108 2.57 16.36 -8.05
C PRO A 108 2.24 17.31 -9.21
N GLN A 109 1.67 18.48 -8.90
CA GLN A 109 1.36 19.52 -9.90
C GLN A 109 2.60 20.20 -10.47
N GLN A 110 3.72 20.19 -9.74
CA GLN A 110 4.94 20.89 -10.12
C GLN A 110 5.97 19.92 -10.69
N GLY A 111 6.49 20.24 -11.88
CA GLY A 111 7.58 19.52 -12.54
C GLY A 111 7.14 18.54 -13.64
N ASP A 112 8.09 18.15 -14.49
CA ASP A 112 7.91 17.13 -15.52
C ASP A 112 7.94 15.73 -14.87
N TRP A 113 6.81 15.35 -14.27
CA TRP A 113 6.64 14.08 -13.58
C TRP A 113 6.96 12.86 -14.46
N ASP A 114 6.62 12.96 -15.75
CA ASP A 114 6.86 11.92 -16.74
C ASP A 114 8.36 11.76 -17.01
N SER A 115 9.12 12.87 -17.05
CA SER A 115 10.58 12.83 -17.13
C SER A 115 11.20 12.22 -15.87
N VAL A 116 10.74 12.59 -14.68
CA VAL A 116 11.20 11.99 -13.42
C VAL A 116 11.01 10.48 -13.43
N HIS A 117 9.83 10.00 -13.85
CA HIS A 117 9.52 8.57 -13.94
C HIS A 117 10.39 7.86 -14.98
N ARG A 118 10.52 8.43 -16.18
CA ARG A 118 11.38 7.88 -17.24
C ARG A 118 12.85 7.82 -16.79
N HIS A 119 13.33 8.85 -16.11
CA HIS A 119 14.68 8.90 -15.60
C HIS A 119 14.91 7.82 -14.51
N ALA A 120 13.99 7.69 -13.56
CA ALA A 120 14.05 6.66 -12.54
C ALA A 120 14.05 5.24 -13.16
N PHE A 121 13.14 4.99 -14.12
CA PHE A 121 13.08 3.74 -14.85
C PHE A 121 14.39 3.43 -15.58
N ASN A 122 14.94 4.38 -16.34
CA ASN A 122 16.18 4.19 -17.07
C ASN A 122 17.38 3.96 -16.14
N THR A 123 17.39 4.62 -14.99
CA THR A 123 18.41 4.44 -13.95
C THR A 123 18.33 3.04 -13.35
N LEU A 124 17.14 2.57 -12.97
CA LEU A 124 16.93 1.21 -12.48
C LEU A 124 17.32 0.16 -13.55
N LYS A 125 16.89 0.38 -14.79
CA LYS A 125 17.20 -0.50 -15.92
C LYS A 125 18.71 -0.60 -16.20
N SER A 126 19.42 0.53 -16.18
CA SER A 126 20.88 0.55 -16.41
C SER A 126 21.68 0.01 -15.22
N THR A 127 21.21 0.22 -14.00
CA THR A 127 21.83 -0.31 -12.77
C THR A 127 21.54 -1.79 -12.55
N ARG A 128 20.48 -2.36 -13.13
CA ARG A 128 20.13 -3.79 -13.03
C ARG A 128 21.32 -4.71 -13.28
N ARG A 129 22.17 -4.41 -14.27
CA ARG A 129 23.38 -5.20 -14.59
C ARG A 129 24.42 -5.24 -13.46
N ARG A 130 24.39 -4.25 -12.58
CA ARG A 130 25.27 -4.12 -11.40
C ARG A 130 24.67 -4.73 -10.15
N CYS A 131 23.37 -5.07 -10.15
CA CYS A 131 22.73 -5.75 -9.05
C CYS A 131 23.22 -7.21 -8.98
N ARG A 132 23.95 -7.55 -7.91
CA ARG A 132 24.46 -8.91 -7.68
C ARG A 132 23.92 -9.42 -6.35
N PHE A 133 23.30 -10.58 -6.38
CA PHE A 133 22.85 -11.28 -5.18
C PHE A 133 23.87 -12.35 -4.76
N PRO A 134 24.23 -12.43 -3.47
CA PRO A 134 24.97 -13.57 -2.93
C PRO A 134 24.33 -14.91 -3.30
N LYS A 135 25.14 -15.95 -3.52
CA LYS A 135 24.66 -17.29 -3.96
C LYS A 135 23.53 -17.83 -3.07
N ASN A 136 23.63 -17.62 -1.76
CA ASN A 136 22.68 -18.09 -0.76
C ASN A 136 21.37 -17.27 -0.72
N SER A 137 21.32 -16.14 -1.43
CA SER A 137 20.14 -15.27 -1.53
C SER A 137 19.42 -15.35 -2.87
N LYS A 138 19.98 -16.08 -3.85
CA LYS A 138 19.37 -16.27 -5.17
C LYS A 138 18.09 -17.10 -5.13
N ARG A 139 17.98 -18.03 -4.17
CA ARG A 139 16.76 -18.82 -3.93
C ARG A 139 16.14 -18.35 -2.63
N HIS A 140 15.12 -17.50 -2.71
CA HIS A 140 14.47 -16.92 -1.56
C HIS A 140 12.98 -17.27 -1.54
N ARG A 141 12.33 -17.21 -0.37
CA ARG A 141 10.89 -17.51 -0.22
C ARG A 141 9.99 -16.61 -1.09
N ARG A 142 10.51 -15.47 -1.57
CA ARG A 142 9.82 -14.50 -2.42
C ARG A 142 10.14 -14.65 -3.91
N GLY A 143 10.81 -15.73 -4.30
CA GLY A 143 11.19 -15.99 -5.69
C GLY A 143 12.71 -16.11 -5.88
N ASN A 144 13.08 -16.32 -7.15
CA ASN A 144 14.47 -16.41 -7.56
C ASN A 144 14.99 -15.03 -7.99
N PHE A 145 16.13 -14.62 -7.44
CA PHE A 145 16.75 -13.30 -7.63
C PHE A 145 18.12 -13.41 -8.31
#